data_AF-D9WNL8-F1
#
_entry.id   AF-D9WNL8-F1
#
_cell.length_a   1.000
_cell.length_b   1.000
_cell.length_c   1.000
_cell.angle_alpha   90.00
_cell.angle_beta   90.00
_cell.angle_gamma   90.00
#
_symmetry.space_group_name_H-M   'P 1'
#
loop_
_entity.id
_entity.type
_entity.pdbx_description
1 polymer ?
#
loop_
_entity_poly.entity_id
_entity_poly.type
_entity_poly.pdbx_seq_one_letter_code
_entity_poly.pdbx_strand_id
1 'polypeptide(L)'
;MDNKLLTPAMSRYDAARSEVTGGVADGEARLRVAETELRELIASQLRPTWDALWRGVDLLRDLPEGARVVDRWKRDRWSYTAHRDRVRAGEPPQPKRDDAVTAAQKLAARETAQAQLDAQEALDDPLVMAGRRLSGEAFAGEVTEVEMAWSEAKVPRPRPLVTVRTEDRPHLAERAKLYRVMDDGRTQTAEFVGEPEEPEDSGEPEESAEPVEAGEPGRASVAFVVRLTGGMGRGKEPEPGSVPRAGRPGVLDAVRARPARRPRSARPREHAVDPRRPAGRRRSRTGSRPRDRGGLSV
;
A
#
# COMPACT_ATOMS: atom_id res chain seq x y z
N MET A 1 -5.78 32.60 20.08
CA MET A 1 -6.27 33.04 21.41
C MET A 1 -5.29 32.66 22.53
N ASP A 2 -4.46 31.63 22.34
CA ASP A 2 -3.57 31.03 23.35
C ASP A 2 -2.49 31.94 23.97
N ASN A 3 -1.77 32.73 23.16
CA ASN A 3 -0.68 33.60 23.67
C ASN A 3 -1.15 34.65 24.69
N LYS A 4 -2.44 35.02 24.69
CA LYS A 4 -2.97 36.01 25.64
C LYS A 4 -3.07 35.47 27.07
N LEU A 5 -3.16 34.15 27.24
CA LEU A 5 -3.29 33.51 28.55
C LEU A 5 -1.99 32.81 28.97
N LEU A 6 -1.32 32.14 28.03
CA LEU A 6 -0.07 31.42 28.30
C LEU A 6 1.08 32.35 28.64
N THR A 7 1.27 33.44 27.88
CA THR A 7 2.39 34.35 28.11
C THR A 7 2.34 34.98 29.52
N PRO A 8 1.19 35.51 30.01
CA PRO A 8 1.10 35.99 31.39
C PRO A 8 1.25 34.90 32.46
N ALA A 9 0.78 33.67 32.20
CA ALA A 9 0.97 32.54 33.13
C ALA A 9 2.45 32.13 33.23
N MET A 10 3.16 32.06 32.10
CA MET A 10 4.60 31.80 32.07
C MET A 10 5.40 32.89 32.79
N SER A 11 5.07 34.17 32.58
CA SER A 11 5.75 35.27 33.28
C SER A 11 5.55 35.21 34.80
N ARG A 12 4.37 34.81 35.29
CA ARG A 12 4.12 34.60 36.73
C ARG A 12 4.89 33.40 37.29
N TYR A 13 4.96 32.31 36.53
CA TYR A 13 5.77 31.14 36.88
C TYR A 13 7.26 31.49 36.97
N ASP A 14 7.80 32.22 36.00
CA ASP A 14 9.20 32.65 35.98
C ASP A 14 9.52 33.60 37.14
N ALA A 15 8.62 34.55 37.44
CA ALA A 15 8.76 35.45 38.57
C ALA A 15 8.77 34.69 39.91
N ALA A 16 7.81 33.77 40.12
CA ALA A 16 7.75 32.95 41.33
C ALA A 16 8.98 32.04 41.47
N ARG A 17 9.51 31.52 40.36
CA ARG A 17 10.75 30.73 40.34
C ARG A 17 11.97 31.56 40.73
N SER A 18 12.06 32.81 40.28
CA SER A 18 13.12 33.73 40.68
C SER A 18 13.05 34.07 42.18
N GLU A 19 11.85 34.22 42.73
CA GLU A 19 11.63 34.47 44.17
C GLU A 19 12.07 33.30 45.05
N VAL A 20 11.79 32.05 44.63
CA VAL A 20 12.31 30.84 45.30
C VAL A 20 13.84 30.84 45.29
N THR A 21 14.44 31.14 44.14
CA THR A 21 15.91 31.17 43.99
C THR A 21 16.54 32.32 44.81
N GLY A 22 15.81 33.42 44.98
CA GLY A 22 16.20 34.57 45.78
C GLY A 22 15.92 34.44 47.29
N GLY A 23 15.39 33.30 47.76
CA GLY A 23 15.12 33.06 49.18
C GLY A 23 13.98 33.91 49.75
N VAL A 24 13.04 34.37 48.91
CA VAL A 24 11.90 35.16 49.35
C VAL A 24 10.92 34.28 50.13
N ALA A 25 10.46 34.76 51.28
CA ALA A 25 9.44 34.09 52.07
C ALA A 25 8.18 33.80 51.22
N ASP A 26 7.59 32.62 51.41
CA ASP A 26 6.45 32.11 50.64
C ASP A 26 6.66 31.95 49.12
N GLY A 27 7.91 32.07 48.63
CA GLY A 27 8.22 31.86 47.21
C GLY A 27 7.81 30.48 46.72
N GLU A 28 8.02 29.43 47.53
CA GLU A 28 7.63 28.05 47.18
C GLU A 28 6.12 27.87 47.08
N ALA A 29 5.35 28.55 47.94
CA ALA A 29 3.89 28.52 47.87
C ALA A 29 3.38 29.19 46.58
N ARG A 30 3.94 30.35 46.24
CA ARG A 30 3.62 31.08 45.00
C ARG A 30 4.02 30.29 43.74
N LEU A 31 5.15 29.61 43.74
CA LEU A 31 5.58 28.75 42.63
C LEU A 31 4.59 27.60 42.39
N ARG A 32 4.12 26.92 43.44
CA ARG A 32 3.12 25.84 43.32
C ARG A 32 1.80 26.33 42.73
N VAL A 33 1.36 27.54 43.10
CA VAL A 33 0.15 28.16 42.52
C VAL A 33 0.35 28.44 41.03
N ALA A 34 1.47 29.06 40.65
CA ALA A 34 1.78 29.36 39.25
C ALA A 34 1.96 28.10 38.39
N GLU A 35 2.55 27.04 38.95
CA GLU A 35 2.68 25.74 38.29
C GLU A 35 1.31 25.09 38.06
N THR A 36 0.42 25.15 39.06
CA THR A 36 -0.95 24.62 38.96
C THR A 36 -1.74 25.35 37.88
N GLU A 37 -1.69 26.69 37.88
CA GLU A 37 -2.35 27.52 36.87
C GLU A 37 -1.83 27.21 35.45
N LEU A 38 -0.50 27.09 35.27
CA LEU A 38 0.08 26.77 33.97
C LEU A 38 -0.32 25.36 33.51
N ARG A 39 -0.32 24.38 34.43
CA ARG A 39 -0.75 23.00 34.15
C ARG A 39 -2.22 22.95 33.73
N GLU A 40 -3.10 23.65 34.46
CA GLU A 40 -4.53 23.74 34.14
C GLU A 40 -4.76 24.39 32.78
N LEU A 41 -4.03 25.47 32.48
CA LEU A 41 -4.14 26.16 31.20
C LEU A 41 -3.70 25.25 30.04
N ILE A 42 -2.54 24.59 30.15
CA ILE A 42 -2.07 23.65 29.13
C ILE A 42 -3.05 22.48 28.99
N ALA A 43 -3.53 21.92 30.10
CA ALA A 43 -4.50 20.84 30.08
C ALA A 43 -5.81 21.28 29.39
N SER A 44 -6.29 22.50 29.62
CA SER A 44 -7.50 23.01 28.96
C SER A 44 -7.41 23.02 27.43
N GLN A 45 -6.20 23.23 26.89
CA GLN A 45 -5.97 23.26 25.44
C GLN A 45 -5.71 21.86 24.87
N LEU A 46 -4.93 21.03 25.56
CA LEU A 46 -4.52 19.72 25.05
C LEU A 46 -5.55 18.61 25.33
N ARG A 47 -6.26 18.68 26.46
CA ARG A 47 -7.16 17.62 26.91
C ARG A 47 -8.30 17.33 25.94
N PRO A 48 -8.97 18.32 25.32
CA PRO A 48 -10.04 18.04 24.36
C PRO A 48 -9.58 17.22 23.16
N THR A 49 -8.40 17.55 22.61
CA THR A 49 -7.79 16.81 21.49
C THR A 49 -7.36 15.42 21.94
N TRP A 50 -6.72 15.31 23.10
CA TRP A 50 -6.32 14.02 23.67
C TRP A 50 -7.52 13.08 23.88
N ASP A 51 -8.59 13.58 24.48
CA ASP A 51 -9.81 12.79 24.69
C ASP A 51 -10.48 12.43 23.36
N ALA A 52 -10.48 13.33 22.38
CA ALA A 52 -10.98 13.03 21.03
C ALA A 52 -10.17 11.92 20.34
N LEU A 53 -8.84 11.92 20.50
CA LEU A 53 -7.97 10.88 19.98
C LEU A 53 -8.30 9.52 20.61
N TRP A 54 -8.44 9.45 21.93
CA TRP A 54 -8.79 8.19 22.60
C TRP A 54 -10.20 7.70 22.26
N ARG A 55 -11.19 8.61 22.20
CA ARG A 55 -12.51 8.25 21.67
C ARG A 55 -12.42 7.68 20.26
N GLY A 56 -11.60 8.28 19.39
CA GLY A 56 -11.35 7.74 18.05
C GLY A 56 -10.72 6.35 18.06
N VAL A 57 -9.74 6.10 18.95
CA VAL A 57 -9.12 4.79 19.11
C VAL A 57 -10.12 3.75 19.61
N ASP A 58 -10.99 4.12 20.56
CA ASP A 58 -12.01 3.21 21.09
C ASP A 58 -13.07 2.89 20.02
N LEU A 59 -13.52 3.88 19.26
CA LEU A 59 -14.40 3.65 18.10
C LEU A 59 -13.76 2.72 17.06
N LEU A 60 -12.46 2.84 16.80
CA LEU A 60 -11.75 1.94 15.88
C LEU A 60 -11.62 0.52 16.44
N ARG A 61 -11.54 0.36 17.75
CA ARG A 61 -11.49 -0.97 18.42
C ARG A 61 -12.83 -1.68 18.41
N ASP A 62 -13.94 -0.93 18.38
CA ASP A 62 -15.29 -1.48 18.31
C ASP A 62 -15.67 -1.97 16.91
N LEU A 63 -14.89 -1.60 15.87
CA LEU A 63 -15.11 -2.10 14.52
C LEU A 63 -14.76 -3.58 14.41
N PRO A 64 -15.52 -4.37 13.62
CA PRO A 64 -15.17 -5.75 13.35
C PRO A 64 -13.81 -5.83 12.64
N GLU A 65 -13.02 -6.85 12.98
CA GLU A 65 -11.75 -7.10 12.32
C GLU A 65 -11.98 -7.37 10.82
N GLY A 66 -11.19 -6.72 9.96
CA GLY A 66 -11.24 -6.95 8.52
C GLY A 66 -10.94 -8.41 8.18
N ALA A 67 -11.74 -9.01 7.30
CA ALA A 67 -11.67 -10.43 7.00
C ALA A 67 -10.29 -10.90 6.50
N ARG A 68 -9.46 -10.01 5.93
CA ARG A 68 -8.12 -10.35 5.41
C ARG A 68 -6.97 -9.99 6.35
N VAL A 69 -7.24 -9.48 7.57
CA VAL A 69 -6.19 -9.19 8.57
C VAL A 69 -5.41 -10.45 8.92
N VAL A 70 -6.09 -11.56 9.18
CA VAL A 70 -5.47 -12.84 9.53
C VAL A 70 -4.50 -13.33 8.45
N ASP A 71 -4.85 -13.19 7.17
CA ASP A 71 -4.00 -13.62 6.07
C ASP A 71 -2.80 -12.70 5.84
N ARG A 72 -2.96 -11.37 6.07
CA ARG A 72 -1.84 -10.42 6.10
C ARG A 72 -0.86 -10.80 7.21
N TRP A 73 -1.37 -11.03 8.42
CA TRP A 73 -0.56 -11.44 9.57
C TRP A 73 0.20 -12.75 9.30
N LYS A 74 -0.47 -13.76 8.73
CA LYS A 74 0.20 -15.02 8.32
C LYS A 74 1.35 -14.73 7.35
N ARG A 75 1.14 -13.90 6.33
CA ARG A 75 2.17 -13.54 5.33
C ARG A 75 3.36 -12.83 5.98
N ASP A 76 3.12 -11.91 6.91
CA ASP A 76 4.20 -11.22 7.63
C ASP A 76 5.01 -12.18 8.48
N ARG A 77 4.34 -13.11 9.17
CA ARG A 77 5.00 -14.17 9.93
C ARG A 77 5.85 -15.07 9.03
N TRP A 78 5.37 -15.43 7.84
CA TRP A 78 6.16 -16.16 6.85
C TRP A 78 7.35 -15.36 6.34
N SER A 79 7.17 -14.07 6.04
CA SER A 79 8.23 -13.16 5.60
C SER A 79 9.35 -13.06 6.65
N TYR A 80 8.97 -12.84 7.92
CA TYR A 80 9.89 -12.83 9.04
C TYR A 80 10.62 -14.16 9.22
N THR A 81 9.88 -15.27 9.16
CA THR A 81 10.45 -16.62 9.34
C THR A 81 11.47 -16.94 8.23
N ALA A 82 11.13 -16.66 6.97
CA ALA A 82 12.03 -16.84 5.84
C ALA A 82 13.29 -15.97 5.97
N HIS A 83 13.16 -14.72 6.43
CA HIS A 83 14.32 -13.86 6.70
C HIS A 83 15.20 -14.43 7.82
N ARG A 84 14.61 -14.80 8.96
CA ARG A 84 15.31 -15.42 10.09
C ARG A 84 16.08 -16.67 9.65
N ASP A 85 15.45 -17.51 8.83
CA ASP A 85 16.05 -18.78 8.40
C ASP A 85 17.23 -18.56 7.45
N ARG A 86 17.17 -17.55 6.56
CA ARG A 86 18.34 -17.17 5.75
C ARG A 86 19.49 -16.62 6.59
N VAL A 87 19.20 -15.77 7.58
CA VAL A 87 20.22 -15.26 8.51
C VAL A 87 20.88 -16.43 9.28
N ARG A 88 20.09 -17.39 9.76
CA ARG A 88 20.61 -18.60 10.42
C ARG A 88 21.43 -19.49 9.49
N ALA A 89 21.09 -19.53 8.20
CA ALA A 89 21.85 -20.25 7.18
C ALA A 89 23.17 -19.56 6.80
N GLY A 90 23.53 -18.44 7.45
CA GLY A 90 24.78 -17.73 7.21
C GLY A 90 24.70 -16.71 6.07
N GLU A 91 23.51 -16.16 5.78
CA GLU A 91 23.39 -15.04 4.85
C GLU A 91 24.37 -13.92 5.25
N PRO A 92 25.20 -13.42 4.31
CA PRO A 92 26.12 -12.32 4.60
C PRO A 92 25.40 -11.11 5.20
N PRO A 93 26.08 -10.30 6.03
CA PRO A 93 25.50 -9.08 6.57
C PRO A 93 24.92 -8.19 5.48
N GLN A 94 23.75 -7.61 5.71
CA GLN A 94 23.10 -6.71 4.75
C GLN A 94 24.06 -5.57 4.39
N PRO A 95 24.26 -5.28 3.09
CA PRO A 95 25.17 -4.24 2.66
C PRO A 95 24.65 -2.87 3.10
N LYS A 96 25.56 -1.90 3.34
CA LYS A 96 25.18 -0.52 3.68
C LYS A 96 24.36 0.17 2.58
N ARG A 97 24.51 -0.27 1.34
CA ARG A 97 23.76 0.18 0.16
C ARG A 97 23.44 -1.04 -0.68
N ASP A 98 22.18 -1.17 -1.07
CA ASP A 98 21.76 -2.18 -2.03
C ASP A 98 22.35 -1.84 -3.41
N ASP A 99 22.74 -2.87 -4.16
CA ASP A 99 22.98 -2.72 -5.59
C ASP A 99 21.66 -2.41 -6.33
N ALA A 100 21.76 -1.93 -7.57
CA ALA A 100 20.58 -1.49 -8.32
C ALA A 100 19.55 -2.62 -8.54
N VAL A 101 19.97 -3.86 -8.72
CA VAL A 101 19.08 -5.01 -8.95
C VAL A 101 18.36 -5.38 -7.66
N THR A 102 19.09 -5.51 -6.56
CA THR A 102 18.54 -5.78 -5.22
C THR A 102 17.58 -4.67 -4.80
N ALA A 103 17.95 -3.41 -5.01
CA ALA A 103 17.08 -2.27 -4.71
C ALA A 103 15.79 -2.30 -5.55
N ALA A 104 15.90 -2.57 -6.86
CA ALA A 104 14.74 -2.68 -7.74
C ALA A 104 13.81 -3.84 -7.36
N GLN A 105 14.37 -5.00 -6.99
CA GLN A 105 13.59 -6.16 -6.52
C GLN A 105 12.88 -5.86 -5.18
N LYS A 106 13.58 -5.26 -4.22
CA LYS A 106 12.99 -4.83 -2.94
C LYS A 106 11.89 -3.79 -3.16
N LEU A 107 12.09 -2.87 -4.11
CA LEU A 107 11.06 -1.90 -4.49
C LEU A 107 9.85 -2.63 -5.09
N ALA A 108 10.02 -3.41 -6.15
CA ALA A 108 8.93 -4.15 -6.80
C ALA A 108 8.14 -5.03 -5.81
N ALA A 109 8.81 -5.66 -4.84
CA ALA A 109 8.16 -6.43 -3.78
C ALA A 109 7.28 -5.56 -2.87
N ARG A 110 7.77 -4.38 -2.46
CA ARG A 110 6.99 -3.42 -1.66
C ARG A 110 5.82 -2.83 -2.44
N GLU A 111 6.02 -2.55 -3.72
CA GLU A 111 4.97 -2.04 -4.60
C GLU A 111 3.84 -3.06 -4.77
N THR A 112 4.21 -4.33 -4.98
CA THR A 112 3.25 -5.45 -5.04
C THR A 112 2.51 -5.62 -3.72
N ALA A 113 3.22 -5.54 -2.58
CA ALA A 113 2.61 -5.65 -1.26
C ALA A 113 1.63 -4.50 -0.97
N GLN A 114 2.00 -3.26 -1.31
CA GLN A 114 1.12 -2.10 -1.18
C GLN A 114 -0.12 -2.24 -2.07
N ALA A 115 0.04 -2.64 -3.32
CA ALA A 115 -1.08 -2.85 -4.24
C ALA A 115 -2.05 -3.93 -3.74
N GLN A 116 -1.52 -4.99 -3.12
CA GLN A 116 -2.33 -6.03 -2.50
C GLN A 116 -3.05 -5.54 -1.25
N LEU A 117 -2.38 -4.76 -0.39
CA LEU A 117 -2.98 -4.16 0.79
C LEU A 117 -4.15 -3.24 0.41
N ASP A 118 -3.92 -2.33 -0.53
CA ASP A 118 -4.92 -1.38 -1.05
C ASP A 118 -6.17 -2.09 -1.60
N ALA A 119 -5.99 -3.24 -2.25
CA ALA A 119 -7.08 -4.06 -2.76
C ALA A 119 -7.82 -4.79 -1.63
N GLN A 120 -7.10 -5.36 -0.66
CA GLN A 120 -7.71 -6.04 0.48
C GLN A 120 -8.52 -5.09 1.36
N GLU A 121 -8.06 -3.87 1.57
CA GLU A 121 -8.82 -2.82 2.28
C GLU A 121 -10.13 -2.49 1.57
N ALA A 122 -10.11 -2.40 0.24
CA ALA A 122 -11.33 -2.19 -0.53
C ALA A 122 -12.29 -3.39 -0.45
N LEU A 123 -11.78 -4.63 -0.39
CA LEU A 123 -12.61 -5.82 -0.23
C LEU A 123 -13.14 -6.01 1.21
N ASP A 124 -12.51 -5.38 2.21
CA ASP A 124 -12.91 -5.45 3.62
C ASP A 124 -13.87 -4.32 4.03
N ASP A 125 -13.80 -3.16 3.38
CA ASP A 125 -14.61 -1.97 3.71
C ASP A 125 -15.48 -1.51 2.51
N PRO A 126 -16.82 -1.59 2.63
CA PRO A 126 -17.74 -1.14 1.59
C PRO A 126 -17.58 0.34 1.19
N LEU A 127 -17.21 1.23 2.12
CA LEU A 127 -16.99 2.65 1.81
C LEU A 127 -15.72 2.85 1.00
N VAL A 128 -14.67 2.09 1.29
CA VAL A 128 -13.44 2.07 0.47
C VAL A 128 -13.78 1.52 -0.92
N MET A 129 -14.55 0.43 -1.03
CA MET A 129 -15.01 -0.11 -2.31
C MET A 129 -15.82 0.93 -3.12
N ALA A 130 -16.78 1.61 -2.48
CA ALA A 130 -17.59 2.63 -3.13
C ALA A 130 -16.73 3.77 -3.71
N GLY A 131 -15.74 4.24 -2.95
CA GLY A 131 -14.77 5.23 -3.44
C GLY A 131 -13.97 4.72 -4.65
N ARG A 132 -13.57 3.45 -4.65
CA ARG A 132 -12.86 2.82 -5.77
C ARG A 132 -13.75 2.75 -7.02
N ARG A 133 -15.00 2.32 -6.88
CA ARG A 133 -15.99 2.25 -7.98
C ARG A 133 -16.23 3.62 -8.60
N LEU A 134 -16.42 4.66 -7.78
CA LEU A 134 -16.58 6.04 -8.25
C LEU A 134 -15.35 6.56 -9.01
N SER A 135 -14.14 6.15 -8.61
CA SER A 135 -12.91 6.50 -9.33
C SER A 135 -12.64 5.65 -10.59
N GLY A 136 -13.49 4.67 -10.90
CA GLY A 136 -13.26 3.71 -11.98
C GLY A 136 -12.15 2.70 -11.69
N GLU A 137 -11.73 2.53 -10.43
CA GLU A 137 -10.71 1.56 -10.01
C GLU A 137 -11.30 0.20 -9.60
N ALA A 138 -12.62 0.12 -9.46
CA ALA A 138 -13.35 -1.09 -9.15
C ALA A 138 -14.66 -1.12 -9.92
N PHE A 139 -15.26 -2.30 -9.99
CA PHE A 139 -16.60 -2.47 -10.54
C PHE A 139 -17.33 -3.62 -9.82
N ALA A 140 -18.64 -3.56 -9.92
CA ALA A 140 -19.59 -4.58 -9.52
C ALA A 140 -20.41 -4.95 -10.76
N GLY A 141 -20.47 -6.23 -11.12
CA GLY A 141 -21.19 -6.64 -12.32
C GLY A 141 -21.63 -8.10 -12.31
N GLU A 142 -22.50 -8.45 -13.24
CA GLU A 142 -23.02 -9.79 -13.42
C GLU A 142 -22.15 -10.56 -14.44
N VAL A 143 -21.87 -11.83 -14.15
CA VAL A 143 -21.18 -12.71 -15.09
C VAL A 143 -22.14 -13.25 -16.13
N THR A 144 -21.95 -12.84 -17.38
CA THR A 144 -22.79 -13.25 -18.52
C THR A 144 -22.26 -14.49 -19.21
N GLU A 145 -20.94 -14.63 -19.29
CA GLU A 145 -20.29 -15.72 -20.01
C GLU A 145 -19.00 -16.15 -19.31
N VAL A 146 -18.69 -17.43 -19.43
CA VAL A 146 -17.43 -18.00 -18.94
C VAL A 146 -16.88 -18.97 -19.98
N GLU A 147 -15.72 -18.63 -20.53
CA GLU A 147 -14.97 -19.49 -21.44
C GLU A 147 -13.78 -20.10 -20.69
N MET A 148 -13.65 -21.42 -20.77
CA MET A 148 -12.49 -22.11 -20.17
C MET A 148 -11.28 -21.99 -21.08
N ALA A 149 -10.24 -21.29 -20.62
CA ALA A 149 -8.94 -21.22 -21.30
C ALA A 149 -7.81 -21.80 -20.41
N TRP A 150 -6.63 -22.01 -21.00
CA TRP A 150 -5.45 -22.52 -20.30
C TRP A 150 -4.21 -21.72 -20.67
N SER A 151 -3.23 -21.67 -19.77
CA SER A 151 -1.94 -21.01 -20.02
C SER A 151 -1.07 -21.81 -20.99
N GLU A 152 -0.33 -21.10 -21.85
CA GLU A 152 0.72 -21.64 -22.71
C GLU A 152 2.01 -21.93 -21.91
N ALA A 153 1.97 -22.97 -21.07
CA ALA A 153 3.12 -23.40 -20.29
C ALA A 153 3.32 -24.91 -20.42
N LYS A 154 4.52 -25.39 -20.12
CA LYS A 154 4.86 -26.84 -20.10
C LYS A 154 3.86 -27.67 -19.29
N VAL A 155 3.31 -27.09 -18.24
CA VAL A 155 2.17 -27.63 -17.49
C VAL A 155 1.03 -26.61 -17.58
N PRO A 156 0.00 -26.85 -18.41
CA PRO A 156 -1.11 -25.91 -18.58
C PRO A 156 -1.85 -25.67 -17.25
N ARG A 157 -2.06 -24.40 -16.92
CA ARG A 157 -2.85 -23.95 -15.77
C ARG A 157 -4.16 -23.36 -16.29
N PRO A 158 -5.30 -23.57 -15.60
CA PRO A 158 -6.55 -22.93 -16.00
C PRO A 158 -6.42 -21.40 -15.98
N ARG A 159 -6.96 -20.77 -17.02
CA ARG A 159 -7.06 -19.32 -17.27
C ARG A 159 -8.44 -18.93 -17.85
N PRO A 160 -9.55 -19.25 -17.16
CA PRO A 160 -10.88 -18.91 -17.66
C PRO A 160 -11.03 -17.42 -17.98
N LEU A 161 -11.69 -17.13 -19.09
CA LEU A 161 -12.15 -15.79 -19.46
C LEU A 161 -13.59 -15.65 -18.97
N VAL A 162 -13.88 -14.53 -18.33
CA VAL A 162 -15.16 -14.23 -17.70
C VAL A 162 -15.65 -12.91 -18.26
N THR A 163 -16.78 -12.93 -18.95
CA THR A 163 -17.44 -11.73 -19.45
C THR A 163 -18.38 -11.20 -18.37
N VAL A 164 -18.21 -9.92 -18.03
CA VAL A 164 -18.94 -9.25 -16.95
C VAL A 164 -19.68 -8.05 -17.50
N ARG A 165 -20.99 -8.00 -17.26
CA ARG A 165 -21.83 -6.83 -17.53
C ARG A 165 -21.91 -5.96 -16.28
N THR A 166 -21.60 -4.67 -16.40
CA THR A 166 -21.60 -3.73 -15.27
C THR A 166 -22.24 -2.40 -15.63
N GLU A 167 -22.82 -1.73 -14.64
CA GLU A 167 -23.25 -0.32 -14.75
C GLU A 167 -22.13 0.67 -14.39
N ASP A 168 -21.03 0.17 -13.82
CA ASP A 168 -19.88 0.99 -13.48
C ASP A 168 -19.09 1.36 -14.75
N ARG A 169 -18.28 2.41 -14.67
CA ARG A 169 -17.35 2.83 -15.73
C ARG A 169 -15.90 2.62 -15.29
N PRO A 170 -15.42 1.36 -15.26
CA PRO A 170 -14.06 1.08 -14.81
C PRO A 170 -13.03 1.58 -15.82
N HIS A 171 -12.02 2.31 -15.34
CA HIS A 171 -10.89 2.82 -16.13
C HIS A 171 -9.69 1.89 -15.97
N LEU A 172 -9.79 0.69 -16.56
CA LEU A 172 -8.79 -0.36 -16.45
C LEU A 172 -7.89 -0.36 -17.68
N ALA A 173 -6.58 -0.43 -17.45
CA ALA A 173 -5.63 -0.69 -18.51
C ALA A 173 -5.64 -2.20 -18.85
N GLU A 174 -5.24 -2.54 -20.08
CA GLU A 174 -4.98 -3.93 -20.46
C GLU A 174 -4.02 -4.59 -19.44
N ARG A 175 -4.30 -5.86 -19.08
CA ARG A 175 -3.58 -6.63 -18.05
C ARG A 175 -3.60 -6.01 -16.65
N ALA A 176 -4.50 -5.05 -16.37
CA ALA A 176 -4.67 -4.54 -15.01
C ALA A 176 -5.07 -5.69 -14.07
N LYS A 177 -4.29 -5.86 -13.00
CA LYS A 177 -4.54 -6.90 -12.00
C LYS A 177 -5.75 -6.54 -11.16
N LEU A 178 -6.68 -7.48 -11.06
CA LEU A 178 -7.92 -7.39 -10.31
C LEU A 178 -7.91 -8.38 -9.15
N TYR A 179 -8.61 -8.03 -8.08
CA TYR A 179 -8.86 -8.89 -6.94
C TYR A 179 -10.35 -8.98 -6.66
N ARG A 180 -10.84 -10.20 -6.45
CA ARG A 180 -12.21 -10.46 -6.01
C ARG A 180 -12.23 -11.39 -4.81
N VAL A 181 -13.36 -11.45 -4.14
CA VAL A 181 -13.62 -12.39 -3.03
C VAL A 181 -14.39 -13.59 -3.55
N MET A 182 -13.99 -14.79 -3.11
CA MET A 182 -14.75 -16.03 -3.33
C MET A 182 -15.68 -16.30 -2.15
N ASP A 183 -16.67 -17.18 -2.33
CA ASP A 183 -17.65 -17.54 -1.31
C ASP A 183 -17.02 -18.10 -0.02
N ASP A 184 -15.83 -18.70 -0.12
CA ASP A 184 -15.04 -19.20 1.01
C ASP A 184 -14.18 -18.11 1.70
N GLY A 185 -14.32 -16.86 1.29
CA GLY A 185 -13.60 -15.70 1.81
C GLY A 185 -12.21 -15.47 1.21
N ARG A 186 -11.65 -16.44 0.48
CA ARG A 186 -10.33 -16.32 -0.15
C ARG A 186 -10.37 -15.25 -1.25
N THR A 187 -9.23 -14.57 -1.42
CA THR A 187 -9.06 -13.62 -2.53
C THR A 187 -8.61 -14.35 -3.79
N GLN A 188 -9.31 -14.12 -4.89
CA GLN A 188 -8.93 -14.58 -6.21
C GLN A 188 -8.35 -13.43 -7.05
N THR A 189 -7.30 -13.72 -7.82
CA THR A 189 -6.70 -12.75 -8.74
C THR A 189 -7.19 -12.97 -10.16
N ALA A 190 -7.33 -11.87 -10.88
CA ALA A 190 -7.66 -11.85 -12.29
C ALA A 190 -6.91 -10.71 -13.00
N GLU A 191 -7.00 -10.67 -14.33
CA GLU A 191 -6.43 -9.62 -15.18
C GLU A 191 -7.49 -9.13 -16.15
N PHE A 192 -7.58 -7.82 -16.32
CA PHE A 192 -8.42 -7.21 -17.34
C PHE A 192 -7.87 -7.53 -18.74
N VAL A 193 -8.71 -8.03 -19.63
CA VAL A 193 -8.32 -8.35 -21.01
C VAL A 193 -8.75 -7.22 -21.95
N GLY A 194 -9.99 -6.78 -21.86
CA GLY A 194 -10.55 -5.76 -22.75
C GLY A 194 -12.06 -5.79 -22.77
N GLU A 195 -12.65 -5.11 -23.75
CA GLU A 195 -14.04 -5.31 -24.15
C GLU A 195 -14.16 -6.66 -24.90
N PRO A 196 -15.33 -7.32 -24.90
CA PRO A 196 -15.51 -8.53 -25.69
C PRO A 196 -15.20 -8.23 -27.16
N GLU A 197 -14.40 -9.09 -27.81
CA GLU A 197 -14.20 -9.02 -29.25
C GLU A 197 -15.57 -9.24 -29.90
N GLU A 198 -16.10 -8.21 -30.57
CA GLU A 198 -17.22 -8.42 -31.49
C GLU A 198 -16.72 -9.38 -32.58
N PRO A 199 -17.44 -10.48 -32.87
CA PRO A 199 -16.97 -11.44 -33.85
C PRO A 199 -16.79 -10.74 -35.20
N GLU A 200 -15.54 -10.69 -35.68
CA GLU A 200 -15.24 -10.25 -37.03
C GLU A 200 -15.80 -11.29 -38.02
N ASP A 201 -16.79 -10.83 -38.80
CA ASP A 201 -17.30 -11.40 -40.06
C ASP A 201 -18.45 -12.43 -39.97
N SER A 202 -19.68 -11.93 -40.19
CA SER A 202 -20.48 -12.40 -41.31
C SER A 202 -21.42 -11.30 -41.81
N GLY A 203 -21.14 -10.83 -43.03
CA GLY A 203 -22.08 -10.45 -44.10
C GLY A 203 -23.41 -9.75 -43.76
N GLU A 204 -23.55 -8.56 -44.35
CA GLU A 204 -24.81 -7.86 -44.69
C GLU A 204 -25.69 -7.38 -43.53
N PRO A 205 -26.14 -6.10 -43.54
CA PRO A 205 -27.09 -5.62 -42.54
C PRO A 205 -28.47 -6.21 -42.85
N GLU A 206 -28.88 -7.26 -42.13
CA GLU A 206 -30.30 -7.59 -42.04
C GLU A 206 -31.01 -6.50 -41.22
N GLU A 207 -31.59 -5.56 -41.97
CA GLU A 207 -32.59 -4.59 -41.56
C GLU A 207 -33.86 -5.31 -41.07
N SER A 208 -33.83 -5.89 -39.87
CA SER A 208 -35.03 -6.27 -39.12
C SER A 208 -34.69 -6.69 -37.69
N ALA A 209 -34.17 -5.75 -36.90
CA ALA A 209 -34.31 -5.78 -35.45
C ALA A 209 -35.25 -4.65 -35.06
N GLU A 210 -36.46 -5.00 -34.66
CA GLU A 210 -37.41 -4.05 -34.10
C GLU A 210 -36.75 -3.27 -32.96
N PRO A 211 -36.96 -1.95 -32.88
CA PRO A 211 -36.38 -1.14 -31.83
C PRO A 211 -37.00 -1.58 -30.50
N VAL A 212 -36.24 -2.35 -29.72
CA VAL A 212 -36.56 -2.57 -28.31
C VAL A 212 -36.59 -1.18 -27.67
N GLU A 213 -37.76 -0.82 -27.16
CA GLU A 213 -38.07 0.51 -26.70
C GLU A 213 -36.95 1.09 -25.83
N ALA A 214 -36.63 2.34 -26.13
CA ALA A 214 -35.80 3.20 -25.31
C ALA A 214 -36.45 3.33 -23.92
N GLY A 215 -36.10 2.42 -23.02
CA GLY A 215 -36.06 2.70 -21.60
C GLY A 215 -35.19 3.94 -21.38
N GLU A 216 -35.61 4.79 -20.44
CA GLU A 216 -35.01 6.06 -20.03
C GLU A 216 -33.48 6.12 -20.23
N PRO A 217 -32.88 7.29 -20.56
CA PRO A 217 -31.42 7.43 -20.70
C PRO A 217 -30.72 7.27 -19.34
N GLY A 218 -30.68 6.04 -18.85
CA GLY A 218 -30.25 5.62 -17.54
C GLY A 218 -29.18 4.57 -17.72
N ARG A 219 -27.93 5.03 -17.73
CA ARG A 219 -26.68 4.23 -17.65
C ARG A 219 -26.61 3.04 -18.61
N ALA A 220 -26.05 3.28 -19.80
CA ALA A 220 -25.59 2.20 -20.67
C ALA A 220 -24.68 1.23 -19.87
N SER A 221 -25.12 -0.02 -19.72
CA SER A 221 -24.32 -1.09 -19.15
C SER A 221 -23.24 -1.50 -20.14
N VAL A 222 -22.00 -1.65 -19.69
CA VAL A 222 -20.86 -2.05 -20.52
C VAL A 222 -20.44 -3.48 -20.16
N ALA A 223 -19.96 -4.23 -21.16
CA ALA A 223 -19.42 -5.57 -20.98
C ALA A 223 -17.90 -5.57 -21.09
N PHE A 224 -17.22 -6.32 -20.24
CA PHE A 224 -15.76 -6.49 -20.27
C PHE A 224 -15.34 -7.93 -20.00
N VAL A 225 -14.17 -8.30 -20.49
CA VAL A 225 -13.58 -9.63 -20.32
C VAL A 225 -12.45 -9.58 -19.30
N VAL A 226 -12.52 -10.51 -18.34
CA VAL A 226 -11.55 -10.68 -17.27
C VAL A 226 -11.00 -12.10 -17.28
N ARG A 227 -9.68 -12.24 -17.24
CA ARG A 227 -8.99 -13.53 -17.17
C ARG A 227 -8.68 -13.90 -15.73
N LEU A 228 -9.21 -15.00 -15.21
CA LEU A 228 -8.85 -15.50 -13.89
C LEU A 228 -7.42 -16.07 -13.90
N THR A 229 -6.57 -15.64 -12.95
CA THR A 229 -5.15 -16.00 -12.93
C THR A 229 -4.73 -16.82 -11.70
N GLY A 230 -5.49 -16.75 -10.60
CA GLY A 230 -5.16 -17.40 -9.33
C GLY A 230 -6.38 -17.97 -8.61
N GLY A 231 -6.17 -18.55 -7.43
CA GLY A 231 -7.24 -19.03 -6.52
C GLY A 231 -8.10 -20.20 -7.02
N MET A 232 -7.64 -20.94 -8.04
CA MET A 232 -8.34 -22.11 -8.62
C MET A 232 -7.71 -23.45 -8.22
N GLY A 233 -6.90 -23.48 -7.17
CA GLY A 233 -6.13 -24.66 -6.77
C GLY A 233 -4.85 -24.90 -7.57
N ARG A 234 -4.21 -26.04 -7.32
CA ARG A 234 -2.94 -26.44 -7.95
C ARG A 234 -3.12 -27.47 -9.08
N GLY A 235 -4.34 -27.92 -9.33
CA GLY A 235 -4.68 -28.89 -10.37
C GLY A 235 -4.79 -28.30 -11.77
N LYS A 236 -5.04 -29.17 -12.75
CA LYS A 236 -5.42 -28.80 -14.12
C LYS A 236 -6.89 -28.38 -14.19
N GLU A 237 -7.72 -29.02 -13.38
CA GLU A 237 -9.12 -28.65 -13.17
C GLU A 237 -9.22 -27.63 -12.03
N PRO A 238 -9.98 -26.53 -12.22
CA PRO A 238 -10.26 -25.58 -11.16
C PRO A 238 -10.99 -26.23 -9.98
N GLU A 239 -10.68 -25.79 -8.76
CA GLU A 239 -11.46 -26.17 -7.56
C GLU A 239 -12.94 -25.77 -7.74
N PRO A 240 -13.91 -26.61 -7.33
CA PRO A 240 -15.33 -26.26 -7.38
C PRO A 240 -15.62 -24.93 -6.68
N GLY A 241 -16.39 -24.06 -7.33
CA GLY A 241 -16.72 -22.72 -6.81
C GLY A 241 -15.68 -21.63 -7.10
N SER A 242 -14.50 -21.98 -7.63
CA SER A 242 -13.45 -20.98 -7.97
C SER A 242 -13.72 -20.22 -9.27
N VAL A 243 -14.51 -20.78 -10.18
CA VAL A 243 -14.93 -20.15 -11.43
C VAL A 243 -16.41 -19.76 -11.28
N PRO A 244 -16.79 -18.50 -11.59
CA PRO A 244 -18.19 -18.09 -11.48
C PRO A 244 -19.05 -18.85 -12.49
N ARG A 245 -20.35 -18.91 -12.26
CA ARG A 245 -21.30 -19.49 -13.21
C ARG A 245 -21.98 -18.36 -13.98
N ALA A 246 -22.15 -18.54 -15.28
CA ALA A 246 -22.97 -17.66 -16.10
C ALA A 246 -24.45 -17.69 -15.66
N GLY A 247 -25.13 -16.56 -15.76
CA GLY A 247 -26.60 -16.49 -15.66
C GLY A 247 -27.19 -16.61 -14.25
N ARG A 248 -26.39 -16.46 -13.19
CA ARG A 248 -26.93 -16.13 -11.86
C ARG A 248 -26.57 -14.68 -11.52
N PRO A 249 -27.49 -13.92 -10.89
CA PRO A 249 -27.17 -12.62 -10.32
C PRO A 249 -26.18 -12.82 -9.16
N GLY A 250 -24.90 -12.86 -9.52
CA GLY A 250 -23.77 -12.83 -8.61
C GLY A 250 -23.00 -11.56 -8.93
N VAL A 251 -22.90 -10.66 -7.96
CA VAL A 251 -22.10 -9.46 -8.09
C VAL A 251 -20.64 -9.87 -8.03
N LEU A 252 -19.93 -9.73 -9.15
CA LEU A 252 -18.49 -9.77 -9.17
C LEU A 252 -17.97 -8.41 -8.75
N ASP A 253 -17.64 -8.28 -7.46
CA ASP A 253 -16.89 -7.14 -6.97
C ASP A 253 -15.41 -7.36 -7.24
N ALA A 254 -14.85 -6.53 -8.11
CA ALA A 254 -13.44 -6.56 -8.43
C ALA A 254 -12.81 -5.18 -8.26
N VAL A 255 -11.66 -5.14 -7.60
CA VAL A 255 -10.86 -3.93 -7.43
C VAL A 255 -9.50 -4.10 -8.09
N ARG A 256 -9.07 -3.06 -8.79
CA ARG A 256 -7.75 -2.99 -9.41
C ARG A 256 -6.66 -2.77 -8.36
N ALA A 257 -5.55 -3.48 -8.54
CA ALA A 257 -4.31 -3.19 -7.84
C ALA A 257 -3.81 -1.78 -8.21
N ARG A 258 -3.69 -0.88 -7.24
CA ARG A 258 -3.05 0.42 -7.52
C ARG A 258 -1.58 0.21 -7.84
N PRO A 259 -1.02 0.90 -8.86
CA PRO A 259 0.41 1.05 -8.94
C PRO A 259 0.88 1.77 -7.67
N ALA A 260 2.06 1.42 -7.17
CA ALA A 260 2.55 1.99 -5.93
C ALA A 260 2.53 3.52 -6.00
N ARG A 261 2.07 4.14 -4.90
CA ARG A 261 2.18 5.58 -4.75
C ARG A 261 3.65 5.93 -4.86
N ARG A 262 4.04 6.63 -5.94
CA ARG A 262 5.38 7.19 -6.02
C ARG A 262 5.61 7.99 -4.74
N PRO A 263 6.72 7.79 -4.02
CA PRO A 263 7.05 8.68 -2.93
C PRO A 263 7.04 10.09 -3.52
N ARG A 264 6.27 10.99 -2.90
CA ARG A 264 6.34 12.43 -3.23
C ARG A 264 7.83 12.75 -3.22
N SER A 265 8.38 13.08 -4.39
CA SER A 265 9.78 13.46 -4.50
C SER A 265 9.96 14.65 -3.57
N ALA A 266 10.57 14.43 -2.41
CA ALA A 266 11.15 15.52 -1.67
C ALA A 266 12.15 16.14 -2.64
N ARG A 267 11.82 17.34 -3.15
CA ARG A 267 12.77 18.12 -3.95
C ARG A 267 14.08 18.11 -3.16
N PRO A 268 15.21 17.66 -3.74
CA PRO A 268 16.47 17.72 -3.04
C PRO A 268 16.67 19.18 -2.62
N ARG A 269 16.82 19.43 -1.32
CA ARG A 269 17.37 20.71 -0.87
C ARG A 269 18.79 20.75 -1.44
N GLU A 270 19.01 21.60 -2.44
CA GLU A 270 20.33 21.91 -2.96
C GLU A 270 21.16 22.51 -1.83
N HIS A 271 21.92 21.68 -1.12
CA HIS A 271 23.09 22.16 -0.42
C HIS A 271 24.18 22.30 -1.48
N ALA A 272 24.33 23.54 -1.97
CA ALA A 272 25.46 23.94 -2.79
C ALA A 272 26.77 23.58 -2.07
N VAL A 273 27.48 22.58 -2.59
CA VAL A 273 28.86 22.32 -2.22
C VAL A 273 29.71 23.32 -3.00
N ASP A 274 30.31 24.27 -2.29
CA ASP A 274 31.26 25.24 -2.81
C ASP A 274 32.45 24.52 -3.49
N PRO A 275 32.74 24.76 -4.78
CA PRO A 275 33.78 24.05 -5.52
C PRO A 275 35.22 24.52 -5.20
N ARG A 276 35.46 25.34 -4.18
CA ARG A 276 36.79 25.90 -3.88
C ARG A 276 37.50 25.28 -2.67
N ARG A 277 37.65 23.95 -2.62
CA ARG A 277 38.59 23.30 -1.68
C ARG A 277 39.76 22.62 -2.43
N PRO A 278 41.01 23.11 -2.30
CA PRO A 278 42.13 22.52 -3.00
C PRO A 278 42.53 21.17 -2.41
N ALA A 279 42.85 20.22 -3.29
CA ALA A 279 43.27 18.86 -2.97
C ALA A 279 44.59 18.84 -2.16
N GLY A 280 44.56 18.18 -1.00
CA GLY A 280 45.74 17.93 -0.18
C GLY A 280 46.75 17.03 -0.91
N ARG A 281 47.99 17.53 -1.03
CA ARG A 281 49.15 16.86 -1.63
C ARG A 281 49.43 15.50 -0.98
N ARG A 282 49.40 14.42 -1.77
CA ARG A 282 50.10 13.16 -1.44
C ARG A 282 51.60 13.37 -1.63
N ARG A 283 52.39 13.24 -0.55
CA ARG A 283 53.85 13.18 -0.63
C ARG A 283 54.26 11.77 -1.06
N SER A 284 54.80 11.66 -2.27
CA SER A 284 55.60 10.54 -2.75
C SER A 284 56.96 10.55 -2.03
N ARG A 285 57.35 9.40 -1.47
CA ARG A 285 58.70 9.16 -0.96
C ARG A 285 59.30 8.02 -1.78
N THR A 286 60.08 8.38 -2.78
CA THR A 286 60.98 7.50 -3.53
C THR A 286 62.38 7.66 -2.95
N GLY A 287 63.06 6.56 -2.63
CA GLY A 287 64.44 6.57 -2.16
C GLY A 287 65.05 5.17 -2.31
N SER A 288 66.08 5.08 -3.14
CA SER A 288 66.75 3.89 -3.67
C SER A 288 67.41 2.91 -2.68
N ARG A 289 67.34 1.63 -3.07
CA ARG A 289 68.29 0.48 -2.99
C ARG A 289 69.77 0.79 -2.65
N PRO A 290 70.56 -0.17 -2.07
CA PRO A 290 71.06 -1.34 -2.82
C PRO A 290 71.23 -2.68 -2.05
N ARG A 291 71.61 -3.69 -2.86
CA ARG A 291 71.84 -5.13 -2.61
C ARG A 291 73.03 -5.43 -1.68
N ASP A 292 72.96 -6.54 -0.94
CA ASP A 292 74.04 -7.56 -0.85
C ASP A 292 73.46 -8.87 -0.25
N ARG A 293 73.49 -10.00 -0.98
CA ARG A 293 74.44 -11.14 -0.88
C ARG A 293 74.46 -11.87 0.46
N GLY A 294 74.29 -13.19 0.38
CA GLY A 294 74.73 -14.13 1.41
C GLY A 294 73.77 -15.29 1.60
N GLY A 295 73.90 -16.32 0.75
CA GLY A 295 73.43 -17.65 1.13
C GLY A 295 74.43 -18.30 2.08
N LEU A 296 73.93 -19.10 3.02
CA LEU A 296 74.59 -20.30 3.54
C LEU A 296 73.60 -21.13 4.36
N SER A 297 73.77 -22.44 4.19
CA SER A 297 72.94 -23.60 4.50
C SER A 297 72.62 -23.86 5.98
N VAL A 298 71.55 -24.62 6.22
CA VAL A 298 71.61 -26.06 6.58
C VAL A 298 70.51 -26.79 5.83
#